data_AF-A0ABC9GMV6-F1
#
_entry.id   AF-A0ABC9GMV6-F1
#
_cell.length_a   1.000
_cell.length_b   1.000
_cell.length_c   1.000
_cell.angle_alpha   90.00
_cell.angle_beta   90.00
_cell.angle_gamma   90.00
#
_symmetry.space_group_name_H-M   'P 1'
#
loop_
_entity.id
_entity.type
_entity.pdbx_description
1 polymer ?
#
loop_
_entity_poly.entity_id
_entity_poly.type
_entity_poly.pdbx_seq_one_letter_code
_entity_poly.pdbx_strand_id
1 'polypeptide(L)'
;MGGRGGLCFVVVLLLCASCLGSLANAKRTPPPPPKPAVKKPPPSPSPPPSQIPVPSPAPAYPSLPVRAVCLGGWLVTEGWILPPLFDGIPNKDLLDGTQVQFKSALRKTYITADQGGGGAVVANRTQASDWETFKLWRVNETAFNFRASGNQFLGIGASDGIIVATATSPSLPETFQIIRCPFDKNRVRIKAANGYLVQAIATGEVIADYGEPTRWSDWDASVFLMAKVGQQMQGEYQLCNGYGADKAAPVLRDHWNTYIVEDDFKFIASSGLTAVRIPVGWWIASDPNPPAPYVGGSLQALDNAFKWAEKYKLGVIIDLHAAPGSQNPWEHSSSRDGTQEWGTTDANIAQTVQVIDFLASRYATSPSLFAVELLNEPLAPRATLDSLTRYYRDGYDAVRKHSPTAYVVMSNRLSSGNTTELLRFAGGLQGAVIDVHYYTVFNKMFDNFTVQQNIDFIRSNFSGELATVTTQNGPLTFVGEWVAEWKVPNATKEEYQKYATAQMNVYGQATFGWSYWTVKNANNHWDLEWMIKNGYINLKG
;
A
#
# COMPACT_ATOMS: atom_id res chain seq x y z
N MET A 1 55.95 15.57 -0.90
CA MET A 1 56.83 14.89 -1.87
C MET A 1 55.97 14.06 -2.81
N GLY A 2 56.17 14.29 -4.12
CA GLY A 2 55.89 13.45 -5.29
C GLY A 2 54.76 12.42 -5.28
N GLY A 3 53.76 12.65 -6.16
CA GLY A 3 53.87 12.13 -7.53
C GLY A 3 53.09 10.86 -7.93
N ARG A 4 52.03 11.11 -8.70
CA ARG A 4 51.56 10.42 -9.93
C ARG A 4 51.05 8.97 -9.88
N GLY A 5 49.88 8.79 -10.51
CA GLY A 5 49.43 7.53 -11.11
C GLY A 5 47.97 7.62 -11.55
N GLY A 6 47.71 8.21 -12.72
CA GLY A 6 46.37 8.22 -13.32
C GLY A 6 46.03 6.90 -14.01
N LEU A 7 44.74 6.66 -14.24
CA LEU A 7 44.29 5.89 -15.40
C LEU A 7 42.93 6.41 -15.86
N CYS A 8 42.93 6.83 -17.12
CA CYS A 8 41.81 7.32 -17.90
C CYS A 8 41.20 6.10 -18.61
N PHE A 9 39.88 5.97 -18.65
CA PHE A 9 39.22 5.08 -19.61
C PHE A 9 38.30 5.89 -20.51
N VAL A 10 38.76 6.03 -21.74
CA VAL A 10 38.06 6.50 -22.93
C VAL A 10 37.25 5.33 -23.47
N VAL A 11 35.96 5.51 -23.72
CA VAL A 11 35.18 4.60 -24.59
C VAL A 11 35.01 5.28 -25.94
N VAL A 12 35.61 4.64 -26.94
CA VAL A 12 35.63 5.01 -28.35
C VAL A 12 34.35 4.52 -29.03
N LEU A 13 33.65 5.43 -29.71
CA LEU A 13 32.62 5.12 -30.70
C LEU A 13 33.31 4.60 -31.98
N LEU A 14 32.91 3.42 -32.46
CA LEU A 14 33.34 2.88 -33.75
C LEU A 14 32.12 2.68 -34.65
N LEU A 15 32.07 3.51 -35.71
CA LEU A 15 31.24 3.32 -36.90
C LEU A 15 31.82 2.17 -37.73
N CYS A 16 30.95 1.32 -38.28
CA CYS A 16 31.31 0.45 -39.40
C CYS A 16 30.20 0.51 -40.46
N ALA A 17 30.59 0.94 -41.66
CA ALA A 17 29.80 0.90 -42.88
C ALA A 17 30.48 -0.05 -43.86
N SER A 18 29.72 -0.93 -44.52
CA SER A 18 29.81 -1.21 -45.96
C SER A 18 29.03 -2.47 -46.36
N CYS A 19 28.14 -2.33 -47.34
CA CYS A 19 28.09 -3.19 -48.52
C CYS A 19 27.38 -2.43 -49.65
N LEU A 20 28.04 -2.38 -50.80
CA LEU A 20 27.71 -1.65 -52.03
C LEU A 20 27.55 -2.66 -53.18
N GLY A 21 26.68 -2.33 -54.15
CA GLY A 21 26.54 -2.96 -55.48
C GLY A 21 25.10 -3.36 -55.78
N SER A 22 24.41 -2.95 -56.85
CA SER A 22 24.85 -2.49 -58.17
C SER A 22 23.77 -1.63 -58.84
N LEU A 23 24.21 -0.75 -59.75
CA LEU A 23 23.44 0.22 -60.54
C LEU A 23 23.05 -0.33 -61.93
N ALA A 24 21.93 0.14 -62.49
CA ALA A 24 21.76 0.28 -63.94
C ALA A 24 20.81 1.43 -64.31
N ASN A 25 21.42 2.52 -64.80
CA ASN A 25 21.02 3.46 -65.87
C ASN A 25 19.55 3.59 -66.33
N ALA A 26 19.05 4.83 -66.35
CA ALA A 26 18.45 5.44 -67.55
C ALA A 26 18.45 6.98 -67.47
N LYS A 27 18.77 7.62 -68.60
CA LYS A 27 19.06 9.05 -68.80
C LYS A 27 17.82 9.95 -68.78
N ARG A 28 18.03 11.19 -68.34
CA ARG A 28 17.10 12.34 -68.33
C ARG A 28 16.86 12.94 -69.71
N THR A 29 15.64 13.43 -69.94
CA THR A 29 15.29 14.46 -70.94
C THR A 29 14.55 15.62 -70.24
N PRO A 30 14.83 16.90 -70.57
CA PRO A 30 14.26 18.06 -69.89
C PRO A 30 12.88 18.48 -70.44
N PRO A 31 12.03 19.16 -69.64
CA PRO A 31 10.71 19.62 -70.07
C PRO A 31 10.74 20.96 -70.84
N PRO A 32 9.70 21.25 -71.65
CA PRO A 32 9.62 22.45 -72.49
C PRO A 32 9.16 23.72 -71.72
N PRO A 33 9.37 24.93 -72.29
CA PRO A 33 9.21 26.22 -71.61
C PRO A 33 7.74 26.66 -71.47
N PRO A 34 7.44 27.63 -70.56
CA PRO A 34 6.08 28.02 -70.22
C PRO A 34 5.47 28.98 -71.27
N LYS A 35 4.14 28.87 -71.46
CA LYS A 35 3.33 29.77 -72.31
C LYS A 35 2.77 30.97 -71.52
N PRO A 36 2.45 32.11 -72.18
CA PRO A 36 2.14 33.37 -71.51
C PRO A 36 0.74 33.44 -70.90
N ALA A 37 0.61 34.26 -69.86
CA ALA A 37 -0.58 34.46 -69.04
C ALA A 37 -1.75 35.12 -69.79
N VAL A 38 -2.96 34.62 -69.52
CA VAL A 38 -4.24 35.29 -69.84
C VAL A 38 -4.91 35.67 -68.51
N LYS A 39 -5.11 36.97 -68.28
CA LYS A 39 -5.79 37.52 -67.10
C LYS A 39 -7.30 37.18 -67.15
N LYS A 40 -7.81 36.48 -66.14
CA LYS A 40 -9.24 36.40 -65.81
C LYS A 40 -9.55 37.29 -64.58
N PRO A 41 -10.77 37.85 -64.46
CA PRO A 41 -11.14 38.76 -63.37
C PRO A 41 -11.19 38.01 -62.02
N PRO A 42 -11.02 38.71 -60.89
CA PRO A 42 -11.04 38.07 -59.58
C PRO A 42 -12.46 37.53 -59.25
N PRO A 43 -12.58 36.30 -58.76
CA PRO A 43 -13.83 35.82 -58.18
C PRO A 43 -14.05 36.46 -56.80
N SER A 44 -15.32 36.75 -56.50
CA SER A 44 -15.80 37.27 -55.22
C SER A 44 -15.37 36.38 -54.04
N PRO A 45 -15.05 36.95 -52.85
CA PRO A 45 -14.63 36.14 -51.72
C PRO A 45 -15.77 35.22 -51.27
N SER A 46 -15.47 33.92 -51.23
CA SER A 46 -16.35 32.90 -50.65
C SER A 46 -16.47 33.15 -49.14
N PRO A 47 -17.66 32.97 -48.53
CA PRO A 47 -17.79 33.05 -47.09
C PRO A 47 -16.93 31.96 -46.43
N PRO A 48 -16.34 32.22 -45.25
CA PRO A 48 -15.56 31.21 -44.55
C PRO A 48 -16.45 30.00 -44.25
N PRO A 49 -15.90 28.77 -44.27
CA PRO A 49 -16.65 27.59 -43.91
C PRO A 49 -17.18 27.77 -42.49
N SER A 50 -18.48 27.54 -42.32
CA SER A 50 -19.15 27.51 -41.02
C SER A 50 -18.40 26.52 -40.14
N GLN A 51 -17.68 27.02 -39.14
CA GLN A 51 -17.13 26.16 -38.09
C GLN A 51 -18.32 25.52 -37.40
N ILE A 52 -18.54 24.24 -37.66
CA ILE A 52 -19.36 23.40 -36.77
C ILE A 52 -18.68 23.54 -35.40
N PRO A 53 -19.39 24.00 -34.35
CA PRO A 53 -18.79 24.04 -33.03
C PRO A 53 -18.39 22.61 -32.68
N VAL A 54 -17.07 22.37 -32.55
CA VAL A 54 -16.60 21.20 -31.82
C VAL A 54 -17.28 21.32 -30.46
N PRO A 55 -18.05 20.31 -29.99
CA PRO A 55 -18.62 20.36 -28.66
C PRO A 55 -17.45 20.63 -27.71
N SER A 56 -17.53 21.75 -26.98
CA SER A 56 -16.62 21.98 -25.86
C SER A 56 -16.66 20.71 -25.01
N PRO A 57 -15.52 20.09 -24.64
CA PRO A 57 -15.55 18.94 -23.76
C PRO A 57 -16.45 19.30 -22.59
N ALA A 58 -17.45 18.46 -22.30
CA ALA A 58 -18.24 18.62 -21.10
C ALA A 58 -17.24 18.80 -19.94
N PRO A 59 -17.42 19.79 -19.04
CA PRO A 59 -16.50 19.95 -17.92
C PRO A 59 -16.39 18.61 -17.21
N ALA A 60 -15.17 18.12 -16.99
CA ALA A 60 -14.94 16.89 -16.25
C ALA A 60 -15.64 17.05 -14.90
N TYR A 61 -16.75 16.36 -14.73
CA TYR A 61 -17.47 16.32 -13.47
C TYR A 61 -16.81 15.21 -12.65
N PRO A 62 -16.45 15.45 -11.37
CA PRO A 62 -16.72 16.63 -10.56
C PRO A 62 -15.76 17.81 -10.80
N SER A 63 -16.21 19.03 -10.51
CA SER A 63 -15.34 20.21 -10.48
C SER A 63 -14.38 20.16 -9.29
N LEU A 64 -13.17 20.68 -9.49
CA LEU A 64 -12.23 20.95 -8.39
C LEU A 64 -12.65 22.18 -7.57
N PRO A 65 -12.29 22.23 -6.27
CA PRO A 65 -11.74 21.13 -5.48
C PRO A 65 -12.81 20.08 -5.15
N VAL A 66 -12.44 18.80 -5.11
CA VAL A 66 -13.35 17.72 -4.72
C VAL A 66 -13.53 17.64 -3.20
N ARG A 67 -14.75 17.26 -2.79
CA ARG A 67 -15.03 16.78 -1.43
C ARG A 67 -15.28 15.28 -1.55
N ALA A 68 -14.32 14.48 -1.10
CA ALA A 68 -14.33 13.04 -1.30
C ALA A 68 -14.39 12.25 0.02
N VAL A 69 -14.61 10.95 -0.10
CA VAL A 69 -14.51 9.99 1.01
C VAL A 69 -13.83 8.72 0.53
N CYS A 70 -12.98 8.15 1.37
CA CYS A 70 -12.33 6.87 1.13
C CYS A 70 -13.28 5.70 1.42
N LEU A 71 -13.24 4.66 0.60
CA LEU A 71 -13.96 3.39 0.80
C LEU A 71 -13.01 2.33 1.42
N GLY A 72 -12.38 2.68 2.55
CA GLY A 72 -11.43 1.86 3.29
C GLY A 72 -12.06 0.61 3.88
N GLY A 73 -11.26 -0.44 4.06
CA GLY A 73 -11.71 -1.74 4.55
C GLY A 73 -12.55 -2.55 3.57
N TRP A 74 -12.77 -2.09 2.33
CA TRP A 74 -13.60 -2.77 1.32
C TRP A 74 -12.80 -3.68 0.39
N LEU A 75 -12.15 -3.14 -0.65
CA LEU A 75 -11.36 -3.91 -1.63
C LEU A 75 -9.90 -4.10 -1.19
N VAL A 76 -9.52 -3.48 -0.09
CA VAL A 76 -8.34 -3.78 0.72
C VAL A 76 -8.80 -3.83 2.17
N THR A 77 -8.73 -4.99 2.80
CA THR A 77 -9.26 -5.18 4.15
C THR A 77 -8.28 -4.77 5.25
N GLU A 78 -8.80 -4.14 6.30
CA GLU A 78 -8.09 -3.82 7.55
C GLU A 78 -8.94 -4.23 8.76
N GLY A 79 -8.36 -5.04 9.65
CA GLY A 79 -9.09 -5.66 10.75
C GLY A 79 -9.58 -4.68 11.79
N TRP A 80 -8.97 -3.51 11.95
CA TRP A 80 -9.45 -2.50 12.88
C TRP A 80 -10.69 -1.74 12.36
N ILE A 81 -10.93 -1.73 11.04
CA ILE A 81 -12.10 -1.12 10.41
C ILE A 81 -13.33 -2.02 10.55
N LEU A 82 -13.16 -3.32 10.27
CA LEU A 82 -14.20 -4.35 10.42
C LEU A 82 -13.67 -5.60 11.16
N PRO A 83 -13.52 -5.55 12.49
CA PRO A 83 -12.95 -6.65 13.28
C PRO A 83 -13.60 -8.03 13.10
N PRO A 84 -14.95 -8.14 12.99
CA PRO A 84 -15.61 -9.45 12.85
C PRO A 84 -15.14 -10.27 11.64
N LEU A 85 -14.58 -9.64 10.60
CA LEU A 85 -14.10 -10.32 9.41
C LEU A 85 -12.98 -11.35 9.71
N PHE A 86 -12.21 -11.11 10.78
CA PHE A 86 -11.08 -11.94 11.20
C PHE A 86 -11.44 -12.97 12.29
N ASP A 87 -12.66 -12.93 12.85
CA ASP A 87 -13.00 -13.69 14.05
C ASP A 87 -13.05 -15.21 13.83
N GLY A 88 -13.41 -15.64 12.62
CA GLY A 88 -13.49 -17.05 12.24
C GLY A 88 -12.15 -17.72 11.95
N ILE A 89 -11.03 -16.98 11.97
CA ILE A 89 -9.73 -17.54 11.61
C ILE A 89 -9.22 -18.49 12.72
N PRO A 90 -8.91 -19.77 12.41
CA PRO A 90 -8.31 -20.68 13.38
C PRO A 90 -6.96 -20.18 13.87
N ASN A 91 -6.69 -20.22 15.18
CA ASN A 91 -5.47 -19.64 15.77
C ASN A 91 -5.21 -18.21 15.26
N LYS A 92 -6.26 -17.37 15.22
CA LYS A 92 -6.17 -15.98 14.74
C LYS A 92 -5.14 -15.14 15.47
N ASP A 93 -4.64 -15.59 16.62
CA ASP A 93 -3.59 -14.90 17.36
C ASP A 93 -2.17 -15.29 16.95
N LEU A 94 -2.03 -16.11 15.89
CA LEU A 94 -0.80 -16.56 15.24
C LEU A 94 -0.90 -16.35 13.71
N LEU A 95 -1.30 -15.16 13.28
CA LEU A 95 -1.31 -14.77 11.86
C LEU A 95 0.11 -14.43 11.38
N ASP A 96 0.32 -14.36 10.06
CA ASP A 96 1.60 -13.87 9.52
C ASP A 96 1.98 -12.51 10.13
N GLY A 97 3.26 -12.34 10.43
CA GLY A 97 3.79 -11.14 11.06
C GLY A 97 3.66 -11.10 12.58
N THR A 98 2.89 -11.99 13.20
CA THR A 98 2.84 -12.11 14.67
C THR A 98 4.27 -12.32 15.18
N GLN A 99 4.71 -11.46 16.09
CA GLN A 99 6.03 -11.58 16.71
C GLN A 99 5.92 -12.42 17.98
N VAL A 100 6.77 -13.44 18.09
CA VAL A 100 6.78 -14.38 19.20
C VAL A 100 8.17 -14.49 19.81
N GLN A 101 8.21 -14.75 21.10
CA GLN A 101 9.41 -15.06 21.88
C GLN A 101 9.18 -16.37 22.62
N PHE A 102 10.19 -17.24 22.65
CA PHE A 102 10.10 -18.55 23.31
C PHE A 102 11.11 -18.65 24.45
N LYS A 103 10.64 -18.73 25.69
CA LYS A 103 11.47 -18.92 26.88
C LYS A 103 11.42 -20.36 27.34
N SER A 104 12.57 -21.04 27.40
CA SER A 104 12.66 -22.41 27.95
C SER A 104 12.10 -22.44 29.38
N ALA A 105 11.16 -23.34 29.63
CA ALA A 105 10.58 -23.51 30.96
C ALA A 105 11.60 -24.08 31.94
N LEU A 106 12.48 -24.97 31.49
CA LEU A 106 13.56 -25.56 32.29
C LEU A 106 14.72 -24.61 32.52
N ARG A 107 15.22 -23.96 31.46
CA ARG A 107 16.44 -23.14 31.55
C ARG A 107 16.19 -21.69 31.92
N LYS A 108 14.94 -21.22 31.80
CA LYS A 108 14.54 -19.82 31.99
C LYS A 108 15.29 -18.84 31.07
N THR A 109 15.75 -19.32 29.91
CA THR A 109 16.42 -18.55 28.86
C THR A 109 15.63 -18.57 27.56
N TYR A 110 15.78 -17.55 26.71
CA TYR A 110 15.08 -17.40 25.44
C TYR A 110 15.81 -18.09 24.30
N ILE A 111 15.05 -18.66 23.36
CA ILE A 111 15.57 -19.02 22.03
C ILE A 111 16.03 -17.73 21.34
N THR A 112 17.28 -17.73 20.89
CA THR A 112 17.99 -16.60 20.29
C THR A 112 18.59 -17.04 18.96
N ALA A 113 18.26 -16.35 17.87
CA ALA A 113 19.04 -16.42 16.64
C ALA A 113 20.25 -15.48 16.81
N ASP A 114 21.43 -16.05 17.05
CA ASP A 114 22.59 -15.22 17.35
C ASP A 114 22.94 -14.30 16.17
N GLN A 115 23.37 -13.08 16.48
CA GLN A 115 23.56 -11.99 15.50
C GLN A 115 22.29 -11.60 14.71
N GLY A 116 21.12 -12.01 15.18
CA GLY A 116 19.83 -11.80 14.49
C GLY A 116 19.55 -12.84 13.41
N GLY A 117 20.46 -13.80 13.18
CA GLY A 117 20.41 -14.79 12.12
C GLY A 117 21.75 -14.91 11.38
N GLY A 118 21.81 -15.84 10.41
CA GLY A 118 23.03 -16.19 9.68
C GLY A 118 23.90 -17.27 10.34
N GLY A 119 23.44 -17.87 11.43
CA GLY A 119 24.24 -18.84 12.19
C GLY A 119 23.44 -19.71 13.16
N ALA A 120 24.00 -19.92 14.35
CA ALA A 120 23.46 -20.81 15.38
C ALA A 120 22.20 -20.24 16.04
N VAL A 121 21.34 -21.15 16.51
CA VAL A 121 20.22 -20.83 17.40
C VAL A 121 20.50 -21.43 18.77
N VAL A 122 20.48 -20.58 19.79
CA VAL A 122 20.87 -20.91 21.16
C VAL A 122 19.80 -20.50 22.16
N ALA A 123 19.88 -20.97 23.39
CA ALA A 123 18.99 -20.63 24.48
C ALA A 123 19.78 -20.19 25.73
N ASN A 124 20.48 -19.06 25.65
CA ASN A 124 21.42 -18.60 26.67
C ASN A 124 21.11 -17.21 27.27
N ARG A 125 20.06 -16.53 26.81
CA ARG A 125 19.72 -15.16 27.27
C ARG A 125 18.54 -15.14 28.22
N THR A 126 18.63 -14.34 29.29
CA THR A 126 17.56 -14.23 30.31
C THR A 126 16.56 -13.09 30.03
N GLN A 127 16.88 -12.20 29.10
CA GLN A 127 16.04 -11.10 28.64
C GLN A 127 15.92 -11.17 27.11
N ALA A 128 14.74 -10.85 26.59
CA ALA A 128 14.46 -10.85 25.16
C ALA A 128 14.54 -9.45 24.56
N SER A 129 15.07 -9.38 23.34
CA SER A 129 15.09 -8.22 22.45
C SER A 129 14.94 -8.73 21.00
N ASP A 130 15.62 -8.10 20.02
CA ASP A 130 15.40 -8.36 18.60
C ASP A 130 15.87 -9.74 18.14
N TRP A 131 16.87 -10.34 18.79
CA TRP A 131 17.42 -11.64 18.40
C TRP A 131 16.63 -12.81 18.98
N GLU A 132 15.82 -12.56 20.00
CA GLU A 132 14.92 -13.52 20.65
C GLU A 132 13.49 -13.46 20.08
N THR A 133 13.24 -12.50 19.20
CA THR A 133 11.92 -12.22 18.63
C THR A 133 11.86 -12.74 17.20
N PHE A 134 10.89 -13.60 16.94
CA PHE A 134 10.68 -14.21 15.63
C PHE A 134 9.33 -13.79 15.05
N LYS A 135 9.30 -13.46 13.76
CA LYS A 135 8.05 -13.24 13.03
C LYS A 135 7.53 -14.57 12.51
N LEU A 136 6.24 -14.82 12.73
CA LEU A 136 5.58 -16.00 12.17
C LEU A 136 5.32 -15.81 10.68
N TRP A 137 5.73 -16.80 9.89
CA TRP A 137 5.22 -17.03 8.54
C TRP A 137 4.32 -18.24 8.60
N ARG A 138 3.02 -18.03 8.44
CA ARG A 138 2.03 -19.09 8.62
C ARG A 138 1.98 -19.96 7.36
N VAL A 139 2.15 -21.26 7.54
CA VAL A 139 2.03 -22.26 6.47
C VAL A 139 0.61 -22.83 6.44
N ASN A 140 0.04 -23.13 7.61
CA ASN A 140 -1.34 -23.52 7.80
C ASN A 140 -1.78 -23.28 9.26
N GLU A 141 -2.88 -23.88 9.70
CA GLU A 141 -3.44 -23.69 11.05
C GLU A 141 -2.48 -24.03 12.20
N THR A 142 -1.52 -24.93 11.98
CA THR A 142 -0.62 -25.43 13.04
C THR A 142 0.86 -25.30 12.70
N ALA A 143 1.21 -25.14 11.43
CA ALA A 143 2.58 -25.08 10.95
C ALA A 143 3.02 -23.65 10.56
N PHE A 144 4.24 -23.31 10.92
CA PHE A 144 4.83 -21.98 10.79
C PHE A 144 6.31 -22.09 10.42
N ASN A 145 6.81 -21.08 9.71
CA ASN A 145 8.24 -20.78 9.68
C ASN A 145 8.51 -19.62 10.66
N PHE A 146 9.67 -19.63 11.30
CA PHE A 146 10.09 -18.56 12.21
C PHE A 146 11.16 -17.71 11.53
N ARG A 147 10.84 -16.46 11.21
CA ARG A 147 11.77 -15.51 10.60
C ARG A 147 12.45 -14.67 11.67
N ALA A 148 13.78 -14.74 11.72
CA ALA A 148 14.61 -13.95 12.63
C ALA A 148 14.75 -12.50 12.14
N SER A 149 15.29 -11.61 13.00
CA SER A 149 15.45 -10.18 12.70
C SER A 149 16.40 -9.89 11.54
N GLY A 150 17.34 -10.79 11.23
CA GLY A 150 18.22 -10.75 10.06
C GLY A 150 17.58 -11.23 8.76
N ASN A 151 16.27 -11.52 8.76
CA ASN A 151 15.47 -12.06 7.67
C ASN A 151 15.76 -13.52 7.28
N GLN A 152 16.60 -14.24 8.01
CA GLN A 152 16.76 -15.68 7.85
C GLN A 152 15.67 -16.46 8.59
N PHE A 153 15.39 -17.67 8.13
CA PHE A 153 14.46 -18.59 8.76
C PHE A 153 15.20 -19.59 9.64
N LEU A 154 14.59 -19.89 10.79
CA LEU A 154 14.99 -21.04 11.59
C LEU A 154 14.70 -22.31 10.80
N GLY A 155 15.60 -23.28 10.91
CA GLY A 155 15.44 -24.60 10.31
C GLY A 155 16.35 -25.62 10.95
N ILE A 156 16.10 -26.89 10.63
CA ILE A 156 16.97 -27.99 11.05
C ILE A 156 18.24 -27.95 10.20
N GLY A 157 19.39 -27.74 10.84
CA GLY A 157 20.71 -27.77 10.23
C GLY A 157 21.12 -29.18 9.77
N ALA A 158 22.21 -29.25 9.01
CA ALA A 158 22.68 -30.49 8.38
C ALA A 158 23.16 -31.58 9.37
N SER A 159 23.33 -31.24 10.65
CA SER A 159 23.88 -32.11 11.70
C SER A 159 22.88 -32.33 12.83
N ASP A 160 22.60 -33.61 13.16
CA ASP A 160 21.93 -34.13 14.37
C ASP A 160 20.74 -33.32 14.94
N GLY A 161 19.94 -32.71 14.08
CA GLY A 161 18.75 -31.97 14.51
C GLY A 161 19.02 -30.58 15.11
N ILE A 162 20.26 -30.07 15.05
CA ILE A 162 20.61 -28.73 15.54
C ILE A 162 19.78 -27.67 14.81
N ILE A 163 19.17 -26.74 15.54
CA ILE A 163 18.44 -25.62 14.94
C ILE A 163 19.41 -24.49 14.59
N VAL A 164 19.29 -23.98 13.37
CA VAL A 164 20.09 -22.87 12.83
C VAL A 164 19.16 -21.84 12.19
N ALA A 165 19.62 -20.61 12.03
CA ALA A 165 18.87 -19.52 11.40
C ALA A 165 19.59 -19.02 10.14
N THR A 166 19.80 -19.88 9.14
CA THR A 166 20.64 -19.59 7.96
C THR A 166 19.87 -19.50 6.65
N ALA A 167 18.67 -20.06 6.57
CA ALA A 167 17.90 -20.13 5.34
C ALA A 167 17.35 -18.77 4.94
N THR A 168 17.52 -18.35 3.68
CA THR A 168 16.96 -17.09 3.14
C THR A 168 15.54 -17.25 2.61
N SER A 169 15.08 -18.49 2.44
CA SER A 169 13.72 -18.86 2.04
C SER A 169 13.31 -20.12 2.80
N PRO A 170 12.06 -20.23 3.26
CA PRO A 170 11.62 -21.40 4.00
C PRO A 170 11.34 -22.58 3.07
N SER A 171 11.64 -23.79 3.56
CA SER A 171 11.23 -25.04 2.96
C SER A 171 10.79 -26.04 4.05
N LEU A 172 10.84 -27.35 3.77
CA LEU A 172 10.41 -28.36 4.73
C LEU A 172 11.21 -28.30 6.05
N PRO A 173 12.57 -28.22 6.08
CA PRO A 173 13.34 -28.14 7.31
C PRO A 173 13.08 -26.88 8.15
N GLU A 174 12.60 -25.80 7.55
CA GLU A 174 12.24 -24.54 8.23
C GLU A 174 10.81 -24.54 8.77
N THR A 175 10.07 -25.65 8.63
CA THR A 175 8.67 -25.75 9.02
C THR A 175 8.54 -26.39 10.41
N PHE A 176 7.88 -25.68 11.32
CA PHE A 176 7.65 -26.10 12.70
C PHE A 176 6.17 -26.07 13.04
N GLN A 177 5.72 -27.00 13.89
CA GLN A 177 4.39 -26.96 14.47
C GLN A 177 4.44 -26.36 15.87
N ILE A 178 3.58 -25.38 16.16
CA ILE A 178 3.37 -24.88 17.52
C ILE A 178 2.25 -25.70 18.15
N ILE A 179 2.59 -26.49 19.17
CA ILE A 179 1.65 -27.31 19.93
C ILE A 179 1.38 -26.61 21.26
N ARG A 180 0.16 -26.13 21.47
CA ARG A 180 -0.25 -25.48 22.72
C ARG A 180 -0.59 -26.50 23.81
N CYS A 181 -0.21 -26.19 25.05
CA CYS A 181 -0.69 -26.93 26.21
C CYS A 181 -2.22 -26.75 26.34
N PRO A 182 -3.00 -27.84 26.50
CA PRO A 182 -4.47 -27.78 26.52
C PRO A 182 -5.07 -26.91 27.63
N PHE A 183 -4.32 -26.65 28.69
CA PHE A 183 -4.75 -25.88 29.87
C PHE A 183 -3.92 -24.61 30.12
N ASP A 184 -2.94 -24.31 29.27
CA ASP A 184 -2.15 -23.06 29.32
C ASP A 184 -1.65 -22.70 27.92
N LYS A 185 -2.38 -21.83 27.20
CA LYS A 185 -2.06 -21.48 25.80
C LYS A 185 -0.71 -20.78 25.61
N ASN A 186 -0.13 -20.22 26.68
CA ASN A 186 1.18 -19.58 26.64
C ASN A 186 2.30 -20.59 26.83
N ARG A 187 1.98 -21.84 27.22
CA ARG A 187 2.93 -22.93 27.29
C ARG A 187 2.82 -23.77 26.02
N VAL A 188 3.93 -23.89 25.31
CA VAL A 188 3.97 -24.54 24.00
C VAL A 188 5.12 -25.54 23.91
N ARG A 189 4.99 -26.43 22.93
CA ARG A 189 6.06 -27.22 22.35
C ARG A 189 6.20 -26.84 20.90
N ILE A 190 7.41 -27.00 20.38
CA ILE A 190 7.70 -26.77 18.97
C ILE A 190 8.12 -28.13 18.40
N LYS A 191 7.39 -28.62 17.40
CA LYS A 191 7.73 -29.88 16.70
C LYS A 191 8.37 -29.52 15.36
N ALA A 192 9.57 -30.03 15.11
CA ALA A 192 10.28 -29.77 13.87
C ALA A 192 9.90 -30.77 12.77
N ALA A 193 10.31 -30.50 11.54
CA ALA A 193 9.98 -31.30 10.37
C ALA A 193 10.50 -32.76 10.41
N ASN A 194 11.55 -33.03 11.20
CA ASN A 194 12.06 -34.39 11.43
C ASN A 194 11.19 -35.22 12.41
N GLY A 195 10.10 -34.63 12.93
CA GLY A 195 9.14 -35.32 13.81
C GLY A 195 9.45 -35.22 15.30
N TYR A 196 10.60 -34.67 15.69
CA TYR A 196 11.00 -34.52 17.09
C TYR A 196 10.59 -33.16 17.66
N LEU A 197 10.52 -33.09 18.99
CA LEU A 197 10.31 -31.84 19.70
C LEU A 197 11.64 -31.07 19.82
N VAL A 198 11.56 -29.76 19.68
CA VAL A 198 12.67 -28.84 19.96
C VAL A 198 12.90 -28.79 21.47
N GLN A 199 14.16 -28.82 21.91
CA GLN A 199 14.58 -28.64 23.29
C GLN A 199 15.76 -27.67 23.41
N ALA A 200 15.91 -27.06 24.58
CA ALA A 200 17.10 -26.30 24.97
C ALA A 200 17.96 -27.15 25.92
N ILE A 201 19.13 -27.60 25.45
CA ILE A 201 20.01 -28.48 26.22
C ILE A 201 20.93 -27.72 27.18
N ALA A 202 21.66 -28.46 28.02
CA ALA A 202 22.48 -27.89 29.10
C ALA A 202 23.61 -26.97 28.62
N THR A 203 24.14 -27.22 27.42
CA THR A 203 25.16 -26.39 26.75
C THR A 203 24.59 -25.09 26.20
N GLY A 204 23.26 -24.92 26.20
CA GLY A 204 22.58 -23.77 25.63
C GLY A 204 22.25 -23.93 24.14
N GLU A 205 22.58 -25.06 23.50
CA GLU A 205 22.16 -25.34 22.12
C GLU A 205 20.67 -25.65 22.04
N VAL A 206 20.05 -25.31 20.91
CA VAL A 206 18.66 -25.63 20.59
C VAL A 206 18.65 -26.73 19.53
N ILE A 207 18.05 -27.87 19.87
CA ILE A 207 18.10 -29.09 19.04
C ILE A 207 16.71 -29.72 18.94
N ALA A 208 16.41 -30.38 17.82
CA ALA A 208 15.16 -31.09 17.56
C ALA A 208 15.37 -32.60 17.56
N ASP A 209 15.55 -33.19 18.73
CA ASP A 209 15.78 -34.63 18.96
C ASP A 209 14.98 -35.15 20.17
N TYR A 210 14.19 -34.30 20.83
CA TYR A 210 13.48 -34.69 22.06
C TYR A 210 12.29 -35.60 21.73
N GLY A 211 12.31 -36.82 22.27
CA GLY A 211 11.28 -37.83 22.11
C GLY A 211 10.27 -37.90 23.27
N GLU A 212 9.33 -38.84 23.19
CA GLU A 212 8.37 -39.14 24.26
C GLU A 212 8.96 -40.16 25.28
N PRO A 213 8.49 -40.21 26.54
CA PRO A 213 7.35 -39.48 27.10
C PRO A 213 7.70 -38.07 27.61
N THR A 214 6.75 -37.16 27.45
CA THR A 214 6.90 -35.76 27.80
C THR A 214 5.88 -35.33 28.88
N ARG A 215 6.13 -34.20 29.58
CA ARG A 215 5.19 -33.60 30.56
C ARG A 215 5.11 -32.08 30.39
N TRP A 216 3.94 -31.49 30.60
CA TRP A 216 3.77 -30.02 30.60
C TRP A 216 4.27 -29.40 31.91
N SER A 217 5.58 -29.52 32.18
CA SER A 217 6.20 -29.06 33.43
C SER A 217 7.37 -28.13 33.18
N ASP A 218 7.73 -27.36 34.20
CA ASP A 218 8.93 -26.51 34.19
C ASP A 218 10.24 -27.32 34.22
N TRP A 219 10.19 -28.64 34.32
CA TRP A 219 11.38 -29.51 34.31
C TRP A 219 11.56 -30.26 32.98
N ASP A 220 10.65 -30.07 32.03
CA ASP A 220 10.72 -30.69 30.70
C ASP A 220 11.46 -29.75 29.72
N ALA A 221 12.52 -30.24 29.10
CA ALA A 221 13.39 -29.45 28.23
C ALA A 221 12.72 -29.03 26.91
N SER A 222 11.63 -29.71 26.51
CA SER A 222 10.85 -29.41 25.31
C SER A 222 9.79 -28.31 25.50
N VAL A 223 9.57 -27.87 26.73
CA VAL A 223 8.50 -26.92 27.07
C VAL A 223 9.01 -25.49 27.04
N PHE A 224 8.31 -24.63 26.31
CA PHE A 224 8.59 -23.20 26.21
C PHE A 224 7.39 -22.36 26.66
N LEU A 225 7.66 -21.23 27.28
CA LEU A 225 6.70 -20.15 27.50
C LEU A 225 6.78 -19.23 26.28
N MET A 226 5.71 -19.21 25.49
CA MET A 226 5.56 -18.34 24.34
C MET A 226 4.90 -17.03 24.76
N ALA A 227 5.58 -15.92 24.49
CA ALA A 227 5.02 -14.59 24.57
C ALA A 227 4.80 -14.05 23.15
N LYS A 228 3.66 -13.39 22.93
CA LYS A 228 3.43 -12.58 21.73
C LYS A 228 3.82 -11.15 22.06
N VAL A 229 4.57 -10.52 21.18
CA VAL A 229 5.06 -9.15 21.35
C VAL A 229 4.66 -8.31 20.15
N GLY A 230 4.63 -6.98 20.31
CA GLY A 230 4.23 -6.07 19.24
C GLY A 230 2.73 -6.13 18.92
N GLN A 231 2.36 -5.44 17.83
CA GLN A 231 1.00 -5.41 17.32
C GLN A 231 0.76 -6.58 16.38
N GLN A 232 -0.46 -7.11 16.43
CA GLN A 232 -0.89 -8.16 15.52
C GLN A 232 -1.37 -7.51 14.22
N MET A 233 -0.85 -7.97 13.09
CA MET A 233 -1.31 -7.53 11.76
C MET A 233 -2.63 -8.19 11.40
N GLN A 234 -3.56 -7.39 10.88
CA GLN A 234 -4.86 -7.85 10.40
C GLN A 234 -5.16 -7.18 9.06
N GLY A 235 -4.46 -7.58 8.00
CA GLY A 235 -4.69 -7.11 6.64
C GLY A 235 -5.19 -8.21 5.73
N GLU A 236 -5.33 -7.90 4.44
CA GLU A 236 -5.84 -8.86 3.46
C GLU A 236 -4.94 -10.09 3.30
N TYR A 237 -3.61 -9.93 3.42
CA TYR A 237 -2.68 -11.07 3.43
C TYR A 237 -2.99 -12.01 4.61
N GLN A 238 -3.10 -11.49 5.83
CA GLN A 238 -3.36 -12.29 7.03
C GLN A 238 -4.75 -12.92 7.00
N LEU A 239 -5.75 -12.24 6.45
CA LEU A 239 -7.10 -12.80 6.27
C LEU A 239 -7.06 -13.98 5.31
N CYS A 240 -6.52 -13.76 4.11
CA CYS A 240 -6.51 -14.77 3.05
C CYS A 240 -5.71 -16.01 3.45
N ASN A 241 -4.49 -15.81 3.98
CA ASN A 241 -3.65 -16.92 4.42
C ASN A 241 -4.17 -17.57 5.72
N GLY A 242 -4.79 -16.77 6.60
CA GLY A 242 -5.35 -17.24 7.87
C GLY A 242 -6.50 -18.22 7.68
N TYR A 243 -7.45 -17.88 6.80
CA TYR A 243 -8.56 -18.77 6.43
C TYR A 243 -8.13 -19.87 5.44
N GLY A 244 -7.16 -19.59 4.57
CA GLY A 244 -6.88 -20.38 3.38
C GLY A 244 -7.88 -20.07 2.25
N ALA A 245 -7.46 -20.27 0.99
CA ALA A 245 -8.19 -19.82 -0.19
C ALA A 245 -9.68 -20.25 -0.22
N ASP A 246 -9.97 -21.51 0.10
CA ASP A 246 -11.34 -22.07 0.05
C ASP A 246 -12.31 -21.36 1.00
N LYS A 247 -11.85 -20.97 2.19
CA LYS A 247 -12.66 -20.26 3.19
C LYS A 247 -12.60 -18.74 3.02
N ALA A 248 -11.46 -18.20 2.58
CA ALA A 248 -11.29 -16.77 2.34
C ALA A 248 -12.18 -16.27 1.17
N ALA A 249 -12.28 -17.04 0.08
CA ALA A 249 -13.05 -16.65 -1.09
C ALA A 249 -14.56 -16.38 -0.83
N PRO A 250 -15.33 -17.23 -0.13
CA PRO A 250 -16.71 -16.89 0.22
C PRO A 250 -16.80 -15.75 1.24
N VAL A 251 -15.87 -15.66 2.21
CA VAL A 251 -15.85 -14.57 3.21
C VAL A 251 -15.65 -13.20 2.53
N LEU A 252 -14.65 -13.08 1.66
CA LEU A 252 -14.37 -11.84 0.95
C LEU A 252 -15.43 -11.50 -0.09
N ARG A 253 -15.98 -12.49 -0.81
CA ARG A 253 -17.10 -12.23 -1.73
C ARG A 253 -18.35 -11.74 -1.00
N ASP A 254 -18.67 -12.27 0.17
CA ASP A 254 -19.79 -11.76 0.96
C ASP A 254 -19.52 -10.32 1.42
N HIS A 255 -18.31 -10.07 1.95
CA HIS A 255 -17.88 -8.73 2.37
C HIS A 255 -17.94 -7.70 1.22
N TRP A 256 -17.39 -8.02 0.05
CA TRP A 256 -17.41 -7.09 -1.09
C TRP A 256 -18.81 -6.77 -1.58
N ASN A 257 -19.78 -7.69 -1.43
CA ASN A 257 -21.16 -7.52 -1.88
C ASN A 257 -22.09 -6.89 -0.83
N THR A 258 -21.68 -6.81 0.43
CA THR A 258 -22.55 -6.35 1.53
C THR A 258 -22.00 -5.15 2.30
N TYR A 259 -20.69 -4.91 2.28
CA TYR A 259 -20.07 -3.82 3.05
C TYR A 259 -20.28 -2.45 2.40
N ILE A 260 -19.94 -2.33 1.11
CA ILE A 260 -20.24 -1.16 0.28
C ILE A 260 -21.21 -1.57 -0.84
N VAL A 261 -22.33 -0.88 -0.91
CA VAL A 261 -23.42 -1.13 -1.84
C VAL A 261 -23.88 0.16 -2.52
N GLU A 262 -24.80 0.06 -3.48
CA GLU A 262 -25.31 1.20 -4.23
C GLU A 262 -25.90 2.33 -3.36
N ASP A 263 -26.59 1.96 -2.27
CA ASP A 263 -27.18 2.93 -1.34
C ASP A 263 -26.11 3.81 -0.65
N ASP A 264 -24.87 3.32 -0.52
CA ASP A 264 -23.77 4.12 0.01
C ASP A 264 -23.36 5.20 -0.97
N PHE A 265 -23.28 4.90 -2.27
CA PHE A 265 -23.01 5.90 -3.31
C PHE A 265 -24.13 6.94 -3.39
N LYS A 266 -25.39 6.51 -3.25
CA LYS A 266 -26.53 7.42 -3.12
C LYS A 266 -26.40 8.33 -1.91
N PHE A 267 -26.04 7.77 -0.76
CA PHE A 267 -25.81 8.53 0.48
C PHE A 267 -24.68 9.55 0.30
N ILE A 268 -23.52 9.13 -0.21
CA ILE A 268 -22.35 9.96 -0.48
C ILE A 268 -22.73 11.16 -1.35
N ALA A 269 -23.35 10.93 -2.50
CA ALA A 269 -23.78 12.00 -3.40
C ALA A 269 -24.82 12.93 -2.74
N SER A 270 -25.84 12.36 -2.08
CA SER A 270 -26.89 13.15 -1.42
C SER A 270 -26.39 13.95 -0.21
N SER A 271 -25.20 13.62 0.31
CA SER A 271 -24.54 14.34 1.41
C SER A 271 -23.74 15.55 0.94
N GLY A 272 -23.53 15.71 -0.38
CA GLY A 272 -22.77 16.82 -0.96
C GLY A 272 -21.31 16.49 -1.27
N LEU A 273 -20.89 15.24 -1.09
CA LEU A 273 -19.60 14.75 -1.59
C LEU A 273 -19.68 14.58 -3.11
N THR A 274 -18.55 14.77 -3.78
CA THR A 274 -18.44 14.81 -5.24
C THR A 274 -17.57 13.70 -5.81
N ALA A 275 -16.81 12.98 -4.97
CA ALA A 275 -15.96 11.87 -5.39
C ALA A 275 -15.82 10.80 -4.31
N VAL A 276 -15.37 9.62 -4.72
CA VAL A 276 -14.94 8.53 -3.84
C VAL A 276 -13.49 8.16 -4.14
N ARG A 277 -12.68 7.92 -3.11
CA ARG A 277 -11.35 7.32 -3.21
C ARG A 277 -11.47 5.83 -2.88
N ILE A 278 -11.04 4.97 -3.80
CA ILE A 278 -11.23 3.52 -3.68
C ILE A 278 -9.86 2.83 -3.60
N PRO A 279 -9.43 2.46 -2.39
CA PRO A 279 -8.26 1.61 -2.17
C PRO A 279 -8.40 0.28 -2.90
N VAL A 280 -7.40 -0.10 -3.69
CA VAL A 280 -7.30 -1.41 -4.35
C VAL A 280 -5.91 -2.02 -4.14
N GLY A 281 -5.87 -3.35 -4.01
CA GLY A 281 -4.62 -4.09 -3.94
C GLY A 281 -4.17 -4.58 -5.31
N TRP A 282 -2.86 -4.68 -5.52
CA TRP A 282 -2.24 -5.07 -6.80
C TRP A 282 -2.76 -6.40 -7.38
N TRP A 283 -3.22 -7.32 -6.52
CA TRP A 283 -3.77 -8.61 -6.93
C TRP A 283 -5.04 -8.49 -7.79
N ILE A 284 -5.75 -7.36 -7.70
CA ILE A 284 -6.97 -7.09 -8.49
C ILE A 284 -6.73 -7.18 -10.01
N ALA A 285 -5.52 -6.89 -10.48
CA ALA A 285 -5.16 -6.97 -11.90
C ALA A 285 -5.05 -8.40 -12.42
N SER A 286 -5.06 -9.40 -11.53
CA SER A 286 -4.98 -10.82 -11.85
C SER A 286 -6.33 -11.55 -11.64
N ASP A 287 -7.41 -10.82 -11.40
CA ASP A 287 -8.75 -11.41 -11.28
C ASP A 287 -9.17 -12.17 -12.55
N PRO A 288 -9.89 -13.30 -12.43
CA PRO A 288 -10.43 -13.89 -11.20
C PRO A 288 -9.46 -14.83 -10.45
N ASN A 289 -8.21 -14.95 -10.88
CA ASN A 289 -7.23 -15.89 -10.34
C ASN A 289 -5.98 -15.16 -9.83
N PRO A 290 -6.10 -14.33 -8.78
CA PRO A 290 -4.95 -13.65 -8.23
C PRO A 290 -3.93 -14.65 -7.63
N PRO A 291 -2.67 -14.22 -7.49
CA PRO A 291 -1.65 -15.05 -6.86
C PRO A 291 -1.98 -15.29 -5.39
N ALA A 292 -1.62 -16.48 -4.90
CA ALA A 292 -1.80 -16.83 -3.49
C ALA A 292 -1.06 -15.85 -2.55
N PRO A 293 -1.61 -15.56 -1.36
CA PRO A 293 -2.82 -16.15 -0.78
C PRO A 293 -4.12 -15.48 -1.24
N TYR A 294 -4.06 -14.39 -2.00
CA TYR A 294 -5.23 -13.59 -2.39
C TYR A 294 -6.26 -14.42 -3.16
N VAL A 295 -7.52 -13.97 -3.11
CA VAL A 295 -8.67 -14.62 -3.75
C VAL A 295 -9.37 -13.65 -4.69
N GLY A 296 -10.01 -14.16 -5.73
CA GLY A 296 -10.58 -13.32 -6.78
C GLY A 296 -12.02 -12.86 -6.54
N GLY A 297 -12.39 -11.73 -7.16
CA GLY A 297 -13.75 -11.18 -7.19
C GLY A 297 -13.85 -9.68 -6.90
N SER A 298 -12.78 -9.05 -6.38
CA SER A 298 -12.76 -7.62 -6.07
C SER A 298 -12.86 -6.74 -7.31
N LEU A 299 -12.41 -7.21 -8.49
CA LEU A 299 -12.55 -6.48 -9.74
C LEU A 299 -14.02 -6.25 -10.14
N GLN A 300 -14.88 -7.26 -9.92
CA GLN A 300 -16.31 -7.12 -10.20
C GLN A 300 -16.97 -6.09 -9.26
N ALA A 301 -16.52 -6.03 -8.00
CA ALA A 301 -16.99 -5.03 -7.05
C ALA A 301 -16.57 -3.61 -7.47
N LEU A 302 -15.34 -3.45 -7.97
CA LEU A 302 -14.87 -2.18 -8.54
C LEU A 302 -15.67 -1.78 -9.78
N ASP A 303 -15.99 -2.72 -10.68
CA ASP A 303 -16.85 -2.45 -11.84
C ASP A 303 -18.24 -1.92 -11.43
N ASN A 304 -18.80 -2.46 -10.35
CA ASN A 304 -20.08 -2.01 -9.81
C ASN A 304 -19.94 -0.60 -9.19
N ALA A 305 -18.84 -0.32 -8.49
CA ALA A 305 -18.55 1.02 -7.97
C ALA A 305 -18.56 2.08 -9.08
N PHE A 306 -17.94 1.79 -10.23
CA PHE A 306 -17.96 2.70 -11.38
C PHE A 306 -19.37 2.94 -11.92
N LYS A 307 -20.21 1.90 -12.04
CA LYS A 307 -21.61 2.06 -12.45
C LYS A 307 -22.42 2.92 -11.47
N TRP A 308 -22.23 2.74 -10.17
CA TRP A 308 -22.89 3.55 -9.15
C TRP A 308 -22.38 4.99 -9.16
N ALA A 309 -21.07 5.19 -9.30
CA ALA A 309 -20.46 6.51 -9.43
C ALA A 309 -21.04 7.28 -10.63
N GLU A 310 -21.18 6.64 -11.79
CA GLU A 310 -21.78 7.25 -12.98
C GLU A 310 -23.24 7.64 -12.72
N LYS A 311 -24.03 6.72 -12.15
CA LYS A 311 -25.45 6.95 -11.82
C LYS A 311 -25.65 8.16 -10.91
N TYR A 312 -24.80 8.30 -9.90
CA TYR A 312 -24.92 9.37 -8.89
C TYR A 312 -24.06 10.59 -9.17
N LYS A 313 -23.37 10.63 -10.32
CA LYS A 313 -22.42 11.69 -10.68
C LYS A 313 -21.42 11.87 -9.54
N LEU A 314 -20.55 10.89 -9.38
CA LEU A 314 -19.40 10.93 -8.50
C LEU A 314 -18.14 10.64 -9.33
N GLY A 315 -17.06 11.36 -9.03
CA GLY A 315 -15.73 11.00 -9.52
C GLY A 315 -15.17 9.81 -8.74
N VAL A 316 -14.43 8.95 -9.41
CA VAL A 316 -13.67 7.84 -8.81
C VAL A 316 -12.19 8.17 -8.87
N ILE A 317 -11.56 8.19 -7.71
CA ILE A 317 -10.11 8.19 -7.52
C ILE A 317 -9.74 6.74 -7.23
N ILE A 318 -9.18 6.03 -8.22
CA ILE A 318 -8.65 4.68 -7.99
C ILE A 318 -7.33 4.84 -7.25
N ASP A 319 -7.18 4.21 -6.10
CA ASP A 319 -5.97 4.31 -5.28
C ASP A 319 -5.28 2.95 -5.17
N LEU A 320 -4.08 2.82 -5.75
CA LEU A 320 -3.26 1.63 -5.55
C LEU A 320 -2.70 1.63 -4.11
N HIS A 321 -3.49 1.05 -3.22
CA HIS A 321 -3.28 1.11 -1.78
C HIS A 321 -2.27 0.09 -1.28
N ALA A 322 -2.13 -1.04 -1.99
CA ALA A 322 -1.17 -2.09 -1.70
C ALA A 322 -0.41 -2.50 -2.98
N ALA A 323 0.90 -2.26 -3.00
CA ALA A 323 1.78 -2.67 -4.10
C ALA A 323 2.44 -4.03 -3.83
N PRO A 324 2.90 -4.75 -4.89
CA PRO A 324 3.64 -6.00 -4.70
C PRO A 324 4.85 -5.76 -3.79
N GLY A 325 5.11 -6.66 -2.85
CA GLY A 325 6.22 -6.53 -1.89
C GLY A 325 6.02 -5.49 -0.78
N SER A 326 4.89 -4.77 -0.75
CA SER A 326 4.54 -3.78 0.26
C SER A 326 5.44 -2.53 0.27
N GLN A 327 4.83 -1.36 0.09
CA GLN A 327 5.50 -0.06 0.08
C GLN A 327 5.69 0.56 1.47
N ASN A 328 5.07 -0.04 2.48
CA ASN A 328 5.26 0.28 3.90
C ASN A 328 5.05 -1.01 4.74
N PRO A 329 5.29 -1.02 6.07
CA PRO A 329 5.32 -2.24 6.87
C PRO A 329 3.97 -2.61 7.49
N TRP A 330 2.89 -1.95 7.09
CA TRP A 330 1.60 -2.09 7.76
C TRP A 330 0.63 -2.99 6.98
N GLU A 331 -0.45 -3.38 7.63
CA GLU A 331 -1.45 -4.30 7.11
C GLU A 331 -2.23 -3.74 5.91
N HIS A 332 -2.43 -2.42 5.85
CA HIS A 332 -3.16 -1.77 4.76
C HIS A 332 -2.40 -1.76 3.43
N SER A 333 -1.07 -1.86 3.44
CA SER A 333 -0.28 -2.15 2.22
C SER A 333 -0.14 -3.66 1.94
N SER A 334 -0.86 -4.49 2.68
CA SER A 334 -0.83 -5.95 2.59
C SER A 334 0.54 -6.57 2.90
N SER A 335 1.33 -5.91 3.76
CA SER A 335 2.58 -6.48 4.23
C SER A 335 2.34 -7.84 4.91
N ARG A 336 3.14 -8.84 4.54
CA ARG A 336 3.04 -10.18 5.14
C ARG A 336 3.44 -10.19 6.61
N ASP A 337 4.55 -9.55 6.94
CA ASP A 337 5.18 -9.62 8.26
C ASP A 337 5.83 -8.31 8.71
N GLY A 338 5.41 -7.20 8.10
CA GLY A 338 6.00 -5.88 8.30
C GLY A 338 7.32 -5.66 7.56
N THR A 339 7.67 -6.54 6.62
CA THR A 339 8.72 -6.22 5.64
C THR A 339 8.17 -5.34 4.51
N GLN A 340 9.07 -4.50 4.03
CA GLN A 340 8.85 -3.55 2.95
C GLN A 340 9.89 -3.84 1.86
N GLU A 341 9.45 -4.54 0.81
CA GLU A 341 10.30 -5.02 -0.29
C GLU A 341 9.98 -4.29 -1.61
N TRP A 342 8.92 -3.48 -1.62
CA TRP A 342 8.60 -2.68 -2.78
C TRP A 342 9.74 -1.72 -3.17
N GLY A 343 9.97 -1.56 -4.46
CA GLY A 343 10.98 -0.66 -5.02
C GLY A 343 12.43 -1.14 -4.89
N THR A 344 12.65 -2.37 -4.39
CA THR A 344 14.00 -2.97 -4.25
C THR A 344 14.52 -3.64 -5.52
N THR A 345 13.62 -3.93 -6.48
CA THR A 345 13.98 -4.51 -7.79
C THR A 345 13.18 -3.84 -8.91
N ASP A 346 13.76 -3.77 -10.10
CA ASP A 346 13.05 -3.21 -11.27
C ASP A 346 11.83 -4.06 -11.66
N ALA A 347 11.86 -5.37 -11.43
CA ALA A 347 10.72 -6.27 -11.66
C ALA A 347 9.51 -5.90 -10.79
N ASN A 348 9.75 -5.55 -9.53
CA ASN A 348 8.70 -5.12 -8.61
C ASN A 348 8.07 -3.78 -9.04
N ILE A 349 8.88 -2.83 -9.49
CA ILE A 349 8.40 -1.56 -10.06
C ILE A 349 7.58 -1.82 -11.33
N ALA A 350 8.10 -2.61 -12.27
CA ALA A 350 7.43 -2.93 -13.51
C ALA A 350 6.08 -3.64 -13.29
N GLN A 351 6.01 -4.57 -12.33
CA GLN A 351 4.75 -5.22 -11.94
C GLN A 351 3.74 -4.20 -11.39
N THR A 352 4.20 -3.23 -10.61
CA THR A 352 3.34 -2.16 -10.07
C THR A 352 2.80 -1.27 -11.21
N VAL A 353 3.63 -0.92 -12.20
CA VAL A 353 3.21 -0.16 -13.40
C VAL A 353 2.18 -0.94 -14.22
N GLN A 354 2.32 -2.26 -14.35
CA GLN A 354 1.34 -3.10 -15.06
C GLN A 354 -0.05 -3.06 -14.43
N VAL A 355 -0.12 -2.97 -13.09
CA VAL A 355 -1.39 -2.80 -12.37
C VAL A 355 -2.02 -1.45 -12.72
N ILE A 356 -1.24 -0.37 -12.76
CA ILE A 356 -1.71 0.96 -13.16
C ILE A 356 -2.19 0.97 -14.62
N ASP A 357 -1.42 0.39 -15.55
CA ASP A 357 -1.82 0.27 -16.97
C ASP A 357 -3.15 -0.48 -17.10
N PHE A 358 -3.31 -1.58 -16.36
CA PHE A 358 -4.56 -2.36 -16.34
C PHE A 358 -5.75 -1.53 -15.83
N LEU A 359 -5.63 -0.88 -14.68
CA LEU A 359 -6.71 -0.09 -14.07
C LEU A 359 -7.07 1.10 -14.95
N ALA A 360 -6.07 1.85 -15.44
CA ALA A 360 -6.28 2.99 -16.32
C ALA A 360 -6.94 2.57 -17.65
N SER A 361 -6.52 1.45 -18.24
CA SER A 361 -7.10 0.93 -19.48
C SER A 361 -8.55 0.50 -19.30
N ARG A 362 -8.85 -0.22 -18.22
CA ARG A 362 -10.18 -0.78 -17.96
C ARG A 362 -11.25 0.30 -17.82
N TYR A 363 -10.93 1.39 -17.14
CA TYR A 363 -11.88 2.46 -16.82
C TYR A 363 -11.73 3.70 -17.70
N ALA A 364 -10.86 3.66 -18.73
CA ALA A 364 -10.54 4.80 -19.60
C ALA A 364 -11.77 5.48 -20.21
N THR A 365 -12.81 4.71 -20.53
CA THR A 365 -14.05 5.21 -21.16
C THR A 365 -15.12 5.61 -20.16
N SER A 366 -14.93 5.35 -18.86
CA SER A 366 -15.91 5.75 -17.85
C SER A 366 -15.80 7.26 -17.60
N PRO A 367 -16.91 8.02 -17.70
CA PRO A 367 -16.91 9.43 -17.33
C PRO A 367 -16.66 9.65 -15.84
N SER A 368 -16.76 8.61 -15.01
CA SER A 368 -16.45 8.67 -13.58
C SER A 368 -14.98 8.42 -13.26
N LEU A 369 -14.11 8.03 -14.22
CA LEU A 369 -12.67 7.95 -13.95
C LEU A 369 -12.09 9.37 -13.78
N PHE A 370 -11.96 9.80 -12.53
CA PHE A 370 -11.53 11.14 -12.19
C PHE A 370 -10.02 11.22 -12.00
N ALA A 371 -9.46 10.28 -11.25
CA ALA A 371 -8.02 10.21 -11.01
C ALA A 371 -7.54 8.78 -10.77
N VAL A 372 -6.24 8.58 -10.97
CA VAL A 372 -5.51 7.38 -10.58
C VAL A 372 -4.39 7.80 -9.63
N GLU A 373 -4.47 7.35 -8.39
CA GLU A 373 -3.40 7.46 -7.41
C GLU A 373 -2.45 6.28 -7.56
N LEU A 374 -1.19 6.61 -7.86
CA LEU A 374 -0.21 5.63 -8.29
C LEU A 374 0.25 4.74 -7.14
N LEU A 375 0.33 5.26 -5.93
CA LEU A 375 0.76 4.48 -4.76
C LEU A 375 0.42 5.21 -3.48
N ASN A 376 -0.28 4.52 -2.58
CA ASN A 376 -0.55 5.02 -1.24
C ASN A 376 0.68 4.92 -0.33
N GLU A 377 1.01 6.00 0.39
CA GLU A 377 1.92 6.01 1.54
C GLU A 377 3.24 5.20 1.43
N PRO A 378 4.09 5.44 0.41
CA PRO A 378 5.42 4.84 0.36
C PRO A 378 6.29 5.30 1.54
N LEU A 379 6.85 4.37 2.33
CA LEU A 379 7.61 4.70 3.55
C LEU A 379 9.12 4.84 3.30
N ALA A 380 9.70 5.98 3.68
CA ALA A 380 11.15 6.18 3.70
C ALA A 380 11.83 5.45 4.89
N PRO A 381 13.11 5.05 4.79
CA PRO A 381 14.00 5.22 3.64
C PRO A 381 13.95 4.07 2.62
N ARG A 382 13.21 2.98 2.89
CA ARG A 382 13.25 1.78 2.05
C ARG A 382 12.59 2.01 0.69
N ALA A 383 11.46 2.71 0.62
CA ALA A 383 10.98 3.31 -0.62
C ALA A 383 11.87 4.51 -0.94
N THR A 384 12.92 4.29 -1.74
CA THR A 384 13.87 5.35 -2.09
C THR A 384 13.21 6.39 -3.01
N LEU A 385 13.68 7.65 -2.95
CA LEU A 385 13.17 8.70 -3.84
C LEU A 385 13.46 8.38 -5.33
N ASP A 386 14.58 7.72 -5.62
CA ASP A 386 14.94 7.30 -6.98
C ASP A 386 13.94 6.25 -7.51
N SER A 387 13.75 5.14 -6.79
CA SER A 387 12.79 4.11 -7.17
C SER A 387 11.37 4.69 -7.31
N LEU A 388 10.98 5.58 -6.40
CA LEU A 388 9.65 6.18 -6.41
C LEU A 388 9.43 7.13 -7.59
N THR A 389 10.39 8.00 -7.91
CA THR A 389 10.25 8.94 -9.03
C THR A 389 10.33 8.24 -10.39
N ARG A 390 11.12 7.16 -10.51
CA ARG A 390 11.07 6.26 -11.68
C ARG A 390 9.69 5.63 -11.82
N TYR A 391 9.19 5.02 -10.76
CA TYR A 391 7.85 4.44 -10.74
C TYR A 391 6.75 5.47 -11.09
N TYR A 392 6.77 6.65 -10.48
CA TYR A 392 5.78 7.69 -10.75
C TYR A 392 5.83 8.21 -12.19
N ARG A 393 7.01 8.22 -12.83
CA ARG A 393 7.11 8.55 -14.26
C ARG A 393 6.43 7.48 -15.11
N ASP A 394 6.80 6.22 -14.89
CA ASP A 394 6.29 5.09 -15.68
C ASP A 394 4.79 4.89 -15.45
N GLY A 395 4.31 5.04 -14.21
CA GLY A 395 2.89 5.00 -13.86
C GLY A 395 2.10 6.17 -14.46
N TYR A 396 2.67 7.39 -14.46
CA TYR A 396 2.07 8.54 -15.15
C TYR A 396 1.92 8.28 -16.65
N ASP A 397 2.95 7.76 -17.31
CA ASP A 397 2.93 7.44 -18.74
C ASP A 397 1.93 6.32 -19.04
N ALA A 398 1.79 5.33 -18.15
CA ALA A 398 0.78 4.27 -18.25
C ALA A 398 -0.65 4.84 -18.15
N VAL A 399 -0.93 5.80 -17.26
CA VAL A 399 -2.23 6.47 -17.21
C VAL A 399 -2.47 7.28 -18.49
N ARG A 400 -1.47 8.06 -18.94
CA ARG A 400 -1.58 8.93 -20.12
C ARG A 400 -1.77 8.17 -21.43
N LYS A 401 -1.32 6.92 -21.51
CA LYS A 401 -1.58 6.02 -22.64
C LYS A 401 -3.08 5.78 -22.86
N HIS A 402 -3.89 5.79 -21.80
CA HIS A 402 -5.33 5.47 -21.86
C HIS A 402 -6.24 6.67 -21.58
N SER A 403 -5.79 7.64 -20.78
CA SER A 403 -6.58 8.80 -20.40
C SER A 403 -5.77 10.12 -20.47
N PRO A 404 -6.13 11.04 -21.38
CA PRO A 404 -5.51 12.37 -21.43
C PRO A 404 -6.02 13.31 -20.34
N THR A 405 -7.14 12.98 -19.67
CA THR A 405 -7.85 13.89 -18.77
C THR A 405 -7.85 13.46 -17.30
N ALA A 406 -7.66 12.17 -17.00
CA ALA A 406 -7.60 11.72 -15.61
C ALA A 406 -6.42 12.39 -14.88
N TYR A 407 -6.67 12.84 -13.65
CA TYR A 407 -5.59 13.33 -12.81
C TYR A 407 -4.72 12.17 -12.33
N VAL A 408 -3.43 12.42 -12.12
CA VAL A 408 -2.48 11.41 -11.64
C VAL A 408 -1.99 11.84 -10.26
N VAL A 409 -2.41 11.10 -9.25
CA VAL A 409 -2.12 11.41 -7.85
C VAL A 409 -0.87 10.65 -7.39
N MET A 410 0.01 11.35 -6.70
CA MET A 410 1.30 10.86 -6.22
C MET A 410 1.42 11.15 -4.73
N SER A 411 1.37 10.11 -3.90
CA SER A 411 1.53 10.26 -2.45
C SER A 411 2.95 10.67 -2.08
N ASN A 412 3.06 11.65 -1.18
CA ASN A 412 4.32 11.98 -0.55
C ASN A 412 4.86 10.80 0.26
N ARG A 413 6.19 10.65 0.34
CA ARG A 413 6.76 9.62 1.18
C ARG A 413 6.55 9.91 2.65
N LEU A 414 6.10 8.90 3.38
CA LEU A 414 6.09 8.96 4.83
C LEU A 414 7.52 8.99 5.37
N SER A 415 7.72 9.74 6.46
CA SER A 415 8.99 9.82 7.20
C SER A 415 10.21 10.28 6.37
N SER A 416 10.02 10.95 5.23
CA SER A 416 11.15 11.46 4.41
C SER A 416 11.91 12.62 5.06
N GLY A 417 11.25 13.36 5.95
CA GLY A 417 11.76 14.62 6.51
C GLY A 417 11.74 15.80 5.53
N ASN A 418 11.27 15.60 4.29
CA ASN A 418 11.13 16.66 3.28
C ASN A 418 9.81 16.49 2.50
N THR A 419 8.81 17.29 2.86
CA THR A 419 7.47 17.27 2.23
C THR A 419 7.45 17.86 0.82
N THR A 420 8.53 18.50 0.38
CA THR A 420 8.62 19.17 -0.93
C THR A 420 9.40 18.38 -1.98
N GLU A 421 9.92 17.20 -1.62
CA GLU A 421 10.86 16.43 -2.46
C GLU A 421 10.29 16.02 -3.83
N LEU A 422 8.97 15.94 -3.95
CA LEU A 422 8.27 15.59 -5.20
C LEU A 422 7.77 16.80 -6.00
N LEU A 423 7.74 18.03 -5.44
CA LEU A 423 7.08 19.16 -6.10
C LEU A 423 7.67 19.50 -7.46
N ARG A 424 9.01 19.51 -7.56
CA ARG A 424 9.70 19.77 -8.84
C ARG A 424 9.43 18.67 -9.87
N PHE A 425 9.35 17.43 -9.43
CA PHE A 425 9.09 16.29 -10.30
C PHE A 425 7.65 16.33 -10.82
N ALA A 426 6.68 16.44 -9.92
CA ALA A 426 5.25 16.46 -10.27
C ALA A 426 4.82 17.74 -10.99
N GLY A 427 5.43 18.89 -10.69
CA GLY A 427 5.16 20.15 -11.41
C GLY A 427 5.53 20.11 -12.90
N GLY A 428 6.36 19.15 -13.32
CA GLY A 428 6.66 18.90 -14.73
C GLY A 428 5.64 17.99 -15.45
N LEU A 429 4.56 17.59 -14.78
CA LEU A 429 3.58 16.61 -15.25
C LEU A 429 2.17 17.23 -15.32
N GLN A 430 1.55 17.17 -16.49
CA GLN A 430 0.21 17.73 -16.69
C GLN A 430 -0.82 16.95 -15.88
N GLY A 431 -1.65 17.65 -15.10
CA GLY A 431 -2.69 17.02 -14.28
C GLY A 431 -2.14 16.16 -13.13
N ALA A 432 -0.89 16.39 -12.72
CA ALA A 432 -0.32 15.76 -11.54
C ALA A 432 -0.86 16.39 -10.25
N VAL A 433 -1.02 15.55 -9.24
CA VAL A 433 -1.52 15.90 -7.92
C VAL A 433 -0.57 15.31 -6.88
N ILE A 434 -0.19 16.08 -5.87
CA ILE A 434 0.54 15.60 -4.70
C ILE A 434 -0.46 15.33 -3.59
N ASP A 435 -0.40 14.12 -3.04
CA ASP A 435 -1.22 13.71 -1.91
C ASP A 435 -0.43 13.78 -0.59
N VAL A 436 -1.08 14.33 0.44
CA VAL A 436 -0.61 14.43 1.82
C VAL A 436 -1.69 13.96 2.77
N HIS A 437 -1.28 13.23 3.82
CA HIS A 437 -2.20 12.69 4.82
C HIS A 437 -1.97 13.37 6.17
N TYR A 438 -3.04 13.82 6.81
CA TYR A 438 -2.98 14.56 8.06
C TYR A 438 -3.72 13.85 9.19
N TYR A 439 -2.97 13.40 10.18
CA TYR A 439 -3.48 12.70 11.35
C TYR A 439 -2.89 13.26 12.65
N THR A 440 -3.71 13.40 13.68
CA THR A 440 -3.29 13.78 15.04
C THR A 440 -3.24 12.58 16.00
N VAL A 441 -3.62 11.38 15.54
CA VAL A 441 -3.76 10.19 16.40
C VAL A 441 -2.48 9.33 16.49
N PHE A 442 -1.58 9.44 15.52
CA PHE A 442 -0.39 8.58 15.42
C PHE A 442 0.88 9.16 16.04
N ASN A 443 0.85 10.43 16.47
CA ASN A 443 1.98 11.07 17.13
C ASN A 443 1.68 11.32 18.61
N LYS A 444 2.57 10.82 19.49
CA LYS A 444 2.44 10.94 20.95
C LYS A 444 2.41 12.38 21.47
N MET A 445 2.86 13.35 20.67
CA MET A 445 2.75 14.76 21.00
C MET A 445 1.30 15.17 21.29
N PHE A 446 0.34 14.63 20.52
CA PHE A 446 -1.08 14.98 20.64
C PHE A 446 -1.78 14.32 21.84
N ASP A 447 -1.17 13.32 22.47
CA ASP A 447 -1.74 12.61 23.64
C ASP A 447 -2.05 13.56 24.80
N ASN A 448 -1.34 14.69 24.88
CA ASN A 448 -1.48 15.69 25.94
C ASN A 448 -2.08 17.01 25.45
N PHE A 449 -2.55 17.09 24.21
CA PHE A 449 -3.13 18.31 23.68
C PHE A 449 -4.56 18.49 24.19
N THR A 450 -4.89 19.72 24.59
CA THR A 450 -6.27 20.14 24.83
C THR A 450 -7.06 20.27 23.52
N VAL A 451 -8.38 20.42 23.61
CA VAL A 451 -9.26 20.74 22.47
C VAL A 451 -8.73 21.92 21.67
N GLN A 452 -8.42 23.03 22.35
CA GLN A 452 -7.99 24.26 21.70
C GLN A 452 -6.61 24.09 21.03
N GLN A 453 -5.66 23.41 21.69
CA GLN A 453 -4.34 23.13 21.11
C GLN A 453 -4.43 22.27 19.84
N ASN A 454 -5.31 21.26 19.83
CA ASN A 454 -5.55 20.48 18.62
C ASN A 454 -6.09 21.35 17.49
N ILE A 455 -7.13 22.15 17.75
CA ILE A 455 -7.74 23.05 16.74
C ILE A 455 -6.71 24.07 16.21
N ASP A 456 -5.92 24.66 17.10
CA ASP A 456 -4.91 25.65 16.72
C ASP A 456 -3.79 25.01 15.90
N PHE A 457 -3.40 23.77 16.20
CA PHE A 457 -2.43 23.02 15.42
C PHE A 457 -2.91 22.79 13.98
N ILE A 458 -4.20 22.47 13.77
CA ILE A 458 -4.77 22.38 12.42
C ILE A 458 -4.62 23.72 11.68
N ARG A 459 -5.01 24.82 12.34
CA ARG A 459 -5.04 26.17 11.75
C ARG A 459 -3.66 26.78 11.50
N SER A 460 -2.64 26.30 12.20
CA SER A 460 -1.27 26.82 12.10
C SER A 460 -0.36 25.83 11.39
N ASN A 461 0.03 24.74 12.05
CA ASN A 461 0.97 23.75 11.54
C ASN A 461 0.48 23.09 10.24
N PHE A 462 -0.68 22.43 10.26
CA PHE A 462 -1.17 21.75 9.04
C PHE A 462 -1.52 22.74 7.92
N SER A 463 -2.05 23.92 8.25
CA SER A 463 -2.26 24.98 7.25
C SER A 463 -0.94 25.42 6.61
N GLY A 464 0.13 25.57 7.39
CA GLY A 464 1.46 25.95 6.89
C GLY A 464 2.13 24.84 6.07
N GLU A 465 1.99 23.58 6.50
CA GLU A 465 2.47 22.42 5.75
C GLU A 465 1.74 22.29 4.41
N LEU A 466 0.41 22.43 4.40
CA LEU A 466 -0.39 22.40 3.17
C LEU A 466 -0.01 23.56 2.24
N ALA A 467 0.19 24.76 2.78
CA ALA A 467 0.65 25.91 2.00
C ALA A 467 2.06 25.69 1.40
N THR A 468 2.93 24.96 2.09
CA THR A 468 4.29 24.64 1.62
C THR A 468 4.26 23.73 0.38
N VAL A 469 3.32 22.79 0.32
CA VAL A 469 3.15 21.90 -0.85
C VAL A 469 2.24 22.50 -1.94
N THR A 470 1.43 23.51 -1.60
CA THR A 470 0.53 24.22 -2.53
C THR A 470 1.23 25.43 -3.14
N THR A 471 2.03 25.22 -4.18
CA THR A 471 2.83 26.27 -4.82
C THR A 471 2.20 26.83 -6.09
N GLN A 472 2.46 28.10 -6.38
CA GLN A 472 2.05 28.72 -7.64
C GLN A 472 2.77 28.03 -8.81
N ASN A 473 2.00 27.56 -9.81
CA ASN A 473 2.48 26.74 -10.93
C ASN A 473 3.06 25.37 -10.53
N GLY A 474 2.79 24.91 -9.31
CA GLY A 474 3.10 23.54 -8.88
C GLY A 474 2.04 22.53 -9.32
N PRO A 475 2.22 21.24 -8.95
CA PRO A 475 1.15 20.25 -9.07
C PRO A 475 -0.06 20.67 -8.21
N LEU A 476 -1.23 20.09 -8.49
CA LEU A 476 -2.37 20.24 -7.59
C LEU A 476 -2.08 19.54 -6.26
N THR A 477 -2.82 19.90 -5.20
CA THR A 477 -2.63 19.38 -3.85
C THR A 477 -3.90 18.71 -3.35
N PHE A 478 -3.76 17.51 -2.80
CA PHE A 478 -4.83 16.69 -2.26
C PHE A 478 -4.54 16.37 -0.81
N VAL A 479 -5.53 16.54 0.07
CA VAL A 479 -5.51 15.95 1.41
C VAL A 479 -6.26 14.63 1.33
N GLY A 480 -5.59 13.57 0.88
CA GLY A 480 -6.22 12.30 0.53
C GLY A 480 -6.69 11.48 1.72
N GLU A 481 -6.17 11.77 2.90
CA GLU A 481 -6.66 11.18 4.14
C GLU A 481 -6.60 12.14 5.32
N TRP A 482 -7.71 12.17 6.06
CA TRP A 482 -7.84 12.80 7.37
C TRP A 482 -9.05 12.24 8.11
N VAL A 483 -9.07 12.40 9.44
CA VAL A 483 -10.21 12.09 10.30
C VAL A 483 -10.45 13.13 11.37
N ALA A 484 -11.68 13.14 11.87
CA ALA A 484 -12.07 13.94 13.04
C ALA A 484 -11.97 13.12 14.34
N GLU A 485 -11.08 12.12 14.38
CA GLU A 485 -10.68 11.41 15.60
C GLU A 485 -9.45 12.08 16.24
N TRP A 486 -9.39 12.07 17.56
CA TRP A 486 -8.28 12.63 18.34
C TRP A 486 -8.18 11.95 19.71
N LYS A 487 -7.15 12.28 20.50
CA LYS A 487 -6.92 11.67 21.82
C LYS A 487 -7.49 12.45 22.99
N VAL A 488 -8.32 13.47 22.74
CA VAL A 488 -8.91 14.27 23.81
C VAL A 488 -10.01 13.46 24.51
N PRO A 489 -9.88 13.13 25.81
CA PRO A 489 -10.88 12.35 26.51
C PRO A 489 -12.16 13.19 26.76
N ASN A 490 -13.32 12.56 26.61
CA ASN A 490 -14.64 13.13 26.95
C ASN A 490 -14.98 14.45 26.24
N ALA A 491 -14.42 14.71 25.06
CA ALA A 491 -14.75 15.90 24.28
C ALA A 491 -16.25 15.94 23.90
N THR A 492 -16.88 17.12 23.98
CA THR A 492 -18.30 17.29 23.64
C THR A 492 -18.51 17.22 22.12
N LYS A 493 -19.76 17.01 21.71
CA LYS A 493 -20.14 17.05 20.29
C LYS A 493 -19.75 18.39 19.64
N GLU A 494 -19.95 19.51 20.33
CA GLU A 494 -19.60 20.84 19.83
C GLU A 494 -18.09 21.00 19.64
N GLU A 495 -17.27 20.33 20.46
CA GLU A 495 -15.82 20.35 20.33
C GLU A 495 -15.37 19.55 19.10
N TYR A 496 -15.94 18.36 18.86
CA TYR A 496 -15.72 17.63 17.62
C TYR A 496 -16.18 18.40 16.38
N GLN A 497 -17.34 19.07 16.45
CA GLN A 497 -17.82 19.92 15.35
C GLN A 497 -16.84 21.04 15.03
N LYS A 498 -16.30 21.73 16.07
CA LYS A 498 -15.28 22.77 15.89
C LYS A 498 -14.00 22.21 15.29
N TYR A 499 -13.57 21.03 15.72
CA TYR A 499 -12.38 20.35 15.20
C TYR A 499 -12.53 19.97 13.72
N ALA A 500 -13.60 19.25 13.38
CA ALA A 500 -13.89 18.85 12.01
C ALA A 500 -14.09 20.09 11.10
N THR A 501 -14.72 21.15 11.60
CA THR A 501 -14.86 22.41 10.84
C THR A 501 -13.50 23.07 10.58
N ALA A 502 -12.61 23.09 11.57
CA ALA A 502 -11.25 23.62 11.38
C ALA A 502 -10.47 22.82 10.33
N GLN A 503 -10.58 21.49 10.38
CA GLN A 503 -10.00 20.59 9.37
C GLN A 503 -10.58 20.85 7.98
N MET A 504 -11.89 20.85 7.79
CA MET A 504 -12.53 21.12 6.50
C MET A 504 -12.16 22.50 5.93
N ASN A 505 -12.02 23.52 6.78
CA ASN A 505 -11.61 24.86 6.36
C ASN A 505 -10.14 24.92 5.90
N VAL A 506 -9.24 24.15 6.53
CA VAL A 506 -7.82 24.10 6.15
C VAL A 506 -7.63 23.18 4.95
N TYR A 507 -8.11 21.95 5.03
CA TYR A 507 -7.96 20.95 3.97
C TYR A 507 -8.75 21.31 2.71
N GLY A 508 -9.82 22.09 2.83
CA GLY A 508 -10.54 22.69 1.69
C GLY A 508 -9.72 23.68 0.85
N GLN A 509 -8.55 24.13 1.33
CA GLN A 509 -7.62 24.97 0.57
C GLN A 509 -6.75 24.17 -0.40
N ALA A 510 -6.72 22.85 -0.26
CA ALA A 510 -6.03 21.97 -1.18
C ALA A 510 -6.65 22.09 -2.58
N THR A 511 -5.82 22.31 -3.60
CA THR A 511 -6.28 22.73 -4.93
C THR A 511 -6.96 21.60 -5.72
N PHE A 512 -6.66 20.35 -5.39
CA PHE A 512 -7.39 19.18 -5.86
C PHE A 512 -8.60 18.86 -4.96
N GLY A 513 -8.47 19.06 -3.65
CA GLY A 513 -9.53 18.84 -2.66
C GLY A 513 -9.08 17.96 -1.49
N TRP A 514 -10.02 17.28 -0.85
CA TRP A 514 -9.74 16.39 0.28
C TRP A 514 -10.60 15.13 0.25
N SER A 515 -10.15 14.09 0.97
CA SER A 515 -10.91 12.86 1.18
C SER A 515 -10.86 12.41 2.65
N TYR A 516 -12.03 12.18 3.23
CA TYR A 516 -12.15 11.69 4.61
C TYR A 516 -11.90 10.18 4.68
N TRP A 517 -11.16 9.71 5.68
CA TRP A 517 -10.91 8.29 5.92
C TRP A 517 -11.77 7.78 7.08
N THR A 518 -12.93 7.15 6.91
CA THR A 518 -13.50 6.52 5.72
C THR A 518 -15.03 6.60 5.79
N VAL A 519 -15.76 6.07 4.80
CA VAL A 519 -17.22 6.12 4.76
C VAL A 519 -17.88 5.35 5.91
N LYS A 520 -17.32 4.19 6.28
CA LYS A 520 -17.84 3.28 7.32
C LYS A 520 -16.71 2.72 8.16
N ASN A 521 -16.89 2.67 9.48
CA ASN A 521 -15.91 2.13 10.41
C ASN A 521 -16.56 1.66 11.71
N ALA A 522 -15.97 0.68 12.38
CA ALA A 522 -16.40 0.28 13.73
C ALA A 522 -16.24 1.41 14.78
N ASN A 523 -15.35 2.37 14.54
CA ASN A 523 -15.11 3.52 15.41
C ASN A 523 -15.79 4.78 14.85
N ASN A 524 -16.68 5.37 15.66
CA ASN A 524 -17.59 6.44 15.22
C ASN A 524 -16.92 7.64 14.53
N HIS A 525 -15.79 8.15 15.01
CA HIS A 525 -15.14 9.32 14.39
C HIS A 525 -14.16 8.97 13.26
N TRP A 526 -14.08 7.69 12.89
CA TRP A 526 -13.51 7.22 11.63
C TRP A 526 -14.60 6.89 10.59
N ASP A 527 -15.87 6.94 10.99
CA ASP A 527 -17.05 6.63 10.16
C ASP A 527 -17.74 7.93 9.73
N LEU A 528 -17.51 8.36 8.49
CA LEU A 528 -18.08 9.60 7.97
C LEU A 528 -19.62 9.54 7.91
N GLU A 529 -20.20 8.39 7.57
CA GLU A 529 -21.64 8.23 7.51
C GLU A 529 -22.28 8.48 8.88
N TRP A 530 -21.69 7.92 9.94
CA TRP A 530 -22.08 8.16 11.32
C TRP A 530 -21.88 9.63 11.70
N MET A 531 -20.74 10.23 11.36
CA MET A 531 -20.44 11.63 11.65
C MET A 531 -21.46 12.60 11.03
N ILE A 532 -21.90 12.33 9.80
CA ILE A 532 -22.93 13.12 9.12
C ILE A 532 -24.31 12.88 9.74
N LYS A 533 -24.72 11.60 9.90
CA LYS A 533 -26.05 11.24 10.44
C LYS A 533 -26.27 11.75 11.86
N ASN A 534 -25.22 11.81 12.66
CA ASN A 534 -25.28 12.30 14.04
C ASN A 534 -24.96 13.80 14.16
N GLY A 535 -24.75 14.51 13.03
CA GLY A 535 -24.55 15.96 12.99
C GLY A 535 -23.23 16.44 13.60
N TYR A 536 -22.18 15.62 13.58
CA TYR A 536 -20.81 16.00 13.92
C TYR A 536 -20.12 16.71 12.75
N ILE A 537 -20.45 16.31 11.52
CA ILE A 537 -20.01 16.95 10.28
C ILE A 537 -21.24 17.39 9.48
N ASN A 538 -21.22 18.62 8.96
CA ASN A 538 -22.20 19.11 7.99
C ASN A 538 -21.50 19.55 6.71
N LEU A 539 -21.84 18.92 5.59
CA LEU A 539 -21.33 19.24 4.26
C LEU A 539 -22.33 20.07 3.41
N LYS A 540 -23.56 20.22 3.92
CA LYS A 540 -24.63 21.05 3.36
C LYS A 540 -24.59 22.40 4.08
N GLY A 541 -23.65 23.24 3.67
CA GLY A 541 -23.43 24.60 4.16
C GLY A 541 -23.04 25.50 3.01
#